data_AF-S4NR59-F1
#
_entry.id   AF-S4NR59-F1
#
_cell.length_a   1.000
_cell.length_b   1.000
_cell.length_c   1.000
_cell.angle_alpha   90.00
_cell.angle_beta   90.00
_cell.angle_gamma   90.00
#
_symmetry.space_group_name_H-M   'P 1'
#
loop_
_entity.id
_entity.type
_entity.pdbx_description
1 polymer ?
#
loop_
_entity_poly.entity_id
_entity_poly.type
_entity_poly.pdbx_seq_one_letter_code
_entity_poly.pdbx_strand_id
1 'polypeptide(L)'
;MLFFYMVILFLLFLVQFSVACACLAVNSDQQQLMAQEGWNTVNMDVKEEVQKRYKCCSFQSRIVPPNGTADFPACSAIDRICCSNMEVTPECWCQPCMENLKETIDSAFKLCGGIGLFFSFTELFAVWLARRYRNQPDPNYIEPHAIFPRKNYLY
;
A
#
# COMPACT_ATOMS: atom_id res chain seq x y z
N MET A 1 -17.15 -23.51 -13.08
CA MET A 1 -15.93 -23.10 -12.33
C MET A 1 -15.19 -21.94 -12.99
N LEU A 2 -14.62 -22.08 -14.20
CA LEU A 2 -13.76 -21.05 -14.83
C LEU A 2 -14.40 -19.66 -15.04
N PHE A 3 -15.73 -19.59 -15.23
CA PHE A 3 -16.47 -18.32 -15.35
C PHE A 3 -16.43 -17.48 -14.06
N PHE A 4 -16.67 -18.10 -12.91
CA PHE A 4 -16.63 -17.42 -11.61
C PHE A 4 -15.24 -16.86 -11.32
N TYR A 5 -14.18 -17.59 -11.69
CA TYR A 5 -12.80 -17.10 -11.55
C TYR A 5 -12.56 -15.82 -12.38
N MET A 6 -13.07 -15.72 -13.61
CA MET A 6 -12.91 -14.49 -14.40
C MET A 6 -13.65 -13.30 -13.78
N VAL A 7 -14.85 -13.52 -13.24
CA VAL A 7 -15.60 -12.47 -12.55
C VAL A 7 -14.86 -12.02 -11.29
N ILE A 8 -14.39 -12.95 -10.47
CA ILE A 8 -13.63 -12.63 -9.25
C ILE A 8 -12.33 -11.88 -9.59
N LEU A 9 -11.55 -12.36 -10.56
CA LEU A 9 -10.32 -11.68 -10.99
C LEU A 9 -10.59 -10.27 -11.50
N PHE A 10 -11.68 -10.06 -12.23
CA PHE A 10 -12.06 -8.72 -12.67
C PHE A 10 -12.47 -7.80 -11.50
N LEU A 11 -13.19 -8.33 -10.50
CA LEU A 11 -13.53 -7.57 -9.29
C LEU A 11 -12.29 -7.22 -8.47
N LEU A 12 -11.34 -8.16 -8.33
CA LEU A 12 -10.07 -7.90 -7.66
C LEU A 12 -9.27 -6.81 -8.38
N PHE A 13 -9.21 -6.86 -9.70
CA PHE A 13 -8.59 -5.81 -10.51
C PHE A 13 -9.18 -4.42 -10.22
N LEU A 14 -10.52 -4.29 -10.20
CA LEU A 14 -11.17 -3.00 -9.96
C LEU A 14 -10.83 -2.45 -8.57
N VAL A 15 -10.83 -3.30 -7.54
CA VAL A 15 -10.51 -2.90 -6.17
C VAL A 15 -9.03 -2.51 -6.05
N GLN A 16 -8.12 -3.36 -6.54
CA GLN A 16 -6.68 -3.11 -6.48
C GLN A 16 -6.29 -1.84 -7.24
N PHE A 17 -6.81 -1.67 -8.45
CA PHE A 17 -6.56 -0.48 -9.27
C PHE A 17 -7.06 0.78 -8.57
N SER A 18 -8.28 0.74 -8.01
CA SER A 18 -8.84 1.87 -7.28
C SER A 18 -8.01 2.24 -6.04
N VAL A 19 -7.65 1.26 -5.21
CA VAL A 19 -6.85 1.50 -4.00
C VAL A 19 -5.44 1.99 -4.37
N ALA A 20 -4.83 1.42 -5.40
CA ALA A 20 -3.51 1.82 -5.86
C ALA A 20 -3.49 3.28 -6.35
N CYS A 21 -4.48 3.67 -7.14
CA CYS A 21 -4.66 5.07 -7.55
C CYS A 21 -4.93 5.99 -6.35
N ALA A 22 -5.75 5.55 -5.39
CA ALA A 22 -6.02 6.33 -4.19
C ALA A 22 -4.75 6.57 -3.36
N CYS A 23 -3.92 5.53 -3.15
CA CYS A 23 -2.64 5.66 -2.45
C CYS A 23 -1.69 6.66 -3.14
N LEU A 24 -1.62 6.65 -4.48
CA LEU A 24 -0.77 7.60 -5.22
C LEU A 24 -1.31 9.03 -5.24
N ALA A 25 -2.62 9.21 -5.05
CA ALA A 25 -3.27 10.51 -5.09
C ALA A 25 -3.28 11.24 -3.73
N VAL A 26 -2.93 10.57 -2.63
CA VAL A 26 -2.89 11.19 -1.29
C VAL A 26 -1.86 12.33 -1.28
N ASN A 27 -2.26 13.51 -0.80
CA ASN A 27 -1.39 14.68 -0.69
C ASN A 27 -0.72 14.80 0.69
N SER A 28 0.19 15.77 0.82
CA SER A 28 0.96 16.01 2.04
C SER A 28 0.10 16.32 3.27
N ASP A 29 -1.03 16.99 3.08
CA ASP A 29 -1.87 17.46 4.18
C ASP A 29 -2.70 16.31 4.74
N GLN A 30 -3.22 15.44 3.86
CA GLN A 30 -3.86 14.19 4.25
C GLN A 30 -2.87 13.25 4.96
N GLN A 31 -1.62 13.18 4.52
CA GLN A 31 -0.57 12.39 5.19
C GLN A 31 -0.28 12.91 6.60
N GLN A 32 -0.19 14.24 6.78
CA GLN A 32 0.03 14.83 8.10
C GLN A 32 -1.15 14.57 9.03
N LEU A 33 -2.39 14.69 8.52
CA LEU A 33 -3.59 14.38 9.29
C LEU A 33 -3.61 12.92 9.74
N MET A 34 -3.31 11.98 8.83
CA MET A 34 -3.22 10.55 9.16
C MET A 34 -2.13 10.27 10.20
N ALA A 35 -0.99 10.95 10.10
CA ALA A 35 0.09 10.83 11.08
C ALA A 35 -0.33 11.35 12.47
N GLN A 36 -1.06 12.47 12.51
CA GLN A 36 -1.56 13.09 13.74
C GLN A 36 -2.62 12.21 14.42
N GLU A 37 -3.61 11.76 13.67
CA GLU A 37 -4.64 10.85 14.18
C GLU A 37 -4.04 9.51 14.62
N GLY A 38 -3.10 8.99 13.83
CA GLY A 38 -2.32 7.80 14.19
C GLY A 38 -1.57 7.99 15.51
N TRP A 39 -0.89 9.12 15.69
CA TRP A 39 -0.21 9.44 16.94
C TRP A 39 -1.16 9.56 18.12
N ASN A 40 -2.30 10.21 17.96
CA ASN A 40 -3.26 10.43 19.04
C ASN A 40 -3.97 9.14 19.47
N THR A 41 -4.15 8.19 18.54
CA THR A 41 -4.88 6.94 18.79
C THR A 41 -4.01 5.88 19.46
N VAL A 42 -2.69 5.90 19.23
CA VAL A 42 -1.80 4.84 19.73
C VAL A 42 -1.37 5.04 21.19
N ASN A 43 -1.11 3.93 21.87
CA ASN A 43 -0.64 3.90 23.26
C ASN A 43 0.81 4.39 23.39
N MET A 44 1.21 4.71 24.62
CA MET A 44 2.55 5.22 24.94
C MET A 44 3.67 4.26 24.53
N ASP A 45 3.48 2.95 24.63
CA ASP A 45 4.48 1.95 24.22
C ASP A 45 4.77 2.03 22.71
N VAL A 46 3.71 2.18 21.89
CA VAL A 46 3.85 2.30 20.43
C VAL A 46 4.53 3.62 20.10
N LYS A 47 4.19 4.71 20.81
CA LYS A 47 4.87 6.01 20.66
C LYS A 47 6.36 5.88 20.98
N GLU A 48 6.73 5.12 22.01
CA GLU A 48 8.13 4.89 22.38
C GLU A 48 8.89 4.15 21.28
N GLU A 49 8.30 3.08 20.73
CA GLU A 49 8.91 2.33 19.63
C GLU A 49 9.03 3.16 18.34
N VAL A 50 8.03 3.99 18.05
CA VAL A 50 8.09 4.96 16.94
C VAL A 50 9.25 5.92 17.15
N GLN A 51 9.37 6.53 18.33
CA GLN A 51 10.46 7.45 18.63
C GLN A 51 11.84 6.76 18.49
N LYS A 52 12.00 5.53 18.99
CA LYS A 52 13.25 4.76 18.87
C LYS A 52 13.59 4.45 17.41
N ARG A 53 12.60 3.99 16.64
CA ARG A 53 12.78 3.59 15.23
C ARG A 53 13.13 4.76 14.33
N TYR A 54 12.46 5.89 14.52
CA TYR A 54 12.63 7.08 13.69
C TYR A 54 13.58 8.12 14.29
N LYS A 55 14.21 7.82 15.44
CA LYS A 55 15.14 8.71 16.18
C LYS A 55 14.59 10.14 16.30
N CYS A 56 13.34 10.24 16.73
CA CYS A 56 12.60 11.48 16.84
C CYS A 56 11.94 11.59 18.22
N CYS A 57 11.52 12.79 18.61
CA CYS A 57 10.89 13.01 19.91
C CYS A 57 9.69 13.94 19.79
N SER A 58 8.57 13.53 20.41
CA SER A 58 7.25 14.16 20.27
C SER A 58 6.70 14.15 18.83
N PHE A 59 5.40 14.36 18.67
CA PHE A 59 4.78 14.47 17.36
C PHE A 59 5.21 15.76 16.64
N GLN A 60 4.88 16.93 17.21
CA GLN A 60 5.16 18.23 16.59
C GLN A 60 5.90 19.21 17.52
N SER A 61 5.58 19.19 18.83
CA SER A 61 6.22 20.07 19.80
C SER A 61 6.49 19.34 21.11
N ARG A 62 7.63 19.62 21.74
CA ARG A 62 8.01 19.07 23.05
C ARG A 62 7.34 19.81 24.23
N ILE A 63 6.49 20.79 23.96
CA ILE A 63 5.84 21.59 25.00
C ILE A 63 4.78 20.72 25.67
N VAL A 64 5.02 20.37 26.92
CA VAL A 64 4.02 19.75 27.80
C VAL A 64 3.17 20.87 28.40
N PRO A 65 1.84 20.81 28.35
CA PRO A 65 0.99 21.80 29.00
C PRO A 65 1.29 21.81 30.51
N PRO A 66 1.32 22.99 31.17
CA PRO A 66 1.70 23.11 32.59
C PRO A 66 0.81 22.29 33.55
N ASN A 67 -0.40 21.89 33.13
CA ASN A 67 -1.35 21.07 33.88
C ASN A 67 -1.71 19.75 33.15
N GLY A 68 -0.98 19.39 32.10
CA GLY A 68 -1.26 18.21 31.28
C GLY A 68 -0.21 17.12 31.49
N THR A 69 -0.61 15.87 31.27
CA THR A 69 0.35 14.78 31.04
C THR A 69 0.95 14.93 29.64
N ALA A 70 2.22 14.59 29.46
CA ALA A 70 2.83 14.57 28.14
C ALA A 70 2.16 13.49 27.27
N ASP A 71 1.68 13.86 26.07
CA ASP A 71 1.10 12.92 25.09
C ASP A 71 2.16 12.06 24.38
N PHE A 72 3.38 12.05 24.90
CA PHE A 72 4.54 11.38 24.34
C PHE A 72 5.46 10.87 25.47
N PRO A 73 6.14 9.73 25.27
CA PRO A 73 7.05 9.16 26.26
C PRO A 73 8.31 10.01 26.44
N ALA A 74 9.07 9.71 27.50
CA ALA A 74 10.26 10.47 27.85
C ALA A 74 11.35 10.39 26.76
N CYS A 75 11.81 11.55 26.29
CA CYS A 75 12.77 11.62 25.19
C CYS A 75 14.25 11.52 25.60
N SER A 76 14.55 11.46 26.90
CA SER A 76 15.92 11.47 27.42
C SER A 76 16.81 10.34 26.89
N ALA A 77 16.24 9.15 26.66
CA ALA A 77 16.96 8.02 26.09
C ALA A 77 17.30 8.25 24.61
N ILE A 78 16.41 8.89 23.85
CA ILE A 78 16.53 9.06 22.40
C ILE A 78 17.35 10.30 22.07
N ASP A 79 17.25 11.34 22.88
CA ASP A 79 18.10 12.53 22.76
C ASP A 79 19.59 12.16 22.89
N ARG A 80 19.95 11.21 23.75
CA ARG A 80 21.33 10.67 23.79
C ARG A 80 21.73 10.00 22.47
N ILE A 81 20.81 9.32 21.80
CA ILE A 81 21.07 8.67 20.52
C ILE A 81 21.25 9.71 19.40
N CYS A 82 20.40 10.74 19.34
CA CYS A 82 20.52 11.82 18.35
C CYS A 82 21.79 12.65 18.56
N CYS A 83 22.15 12.91 19.82
CA CYS A 83 23.32 13.69 20.20
C CYS A 83 24.60 12.86 20.35
N SER A 84 24.63 11.62 19.85
CA SER A 84 25.83 10.76 19.88
C SER A 84 26.48 10.62 21.27
N ASN A 85 25.65 10.47 22.31
CA ASN A 85 26.02 10.40 23.72
C ASN A 85 26.68 11.66 24.31
N MET A 86 26.58 12.82 23.64
CA MET A 86 26.93 14.13 24.22
C MET A 86 25.82 14.64 25.15
N GLU A 87 26.13 15.67 25.95
CA GLU A 87 25.11 16.35 26.77
C GLU A 87 24.02 16.97 25.89
N VAL A 88 22.77 16.80 26.31
CA VAL A 88 21.59 17.38 25.63
C VAL A 88 21.58 18.88 25.94
N THR A 89 22.26 19.66 25.11
CA THR A 89 22.27 21.12 25.17
C THR A 89 21.11 21.70 24.33
N PRO A 90 20.73 22.98 24.49
CA PRO A 90 19.78 23.63 23.59
C PRO A 90 20.21 23.60 22.10
N GLU A 91 21.48 23.31 21.84
CA GLU A 91 22.08 23.20 20.51
C GLU A 91 21.90 21.79 19.89
N CYS A 92 21.61 20.76 20.71
CA CYS A 92 21.41 19.40 20.24
C CYS A 92 20.11 18.78 20.79
N TRP A 93 19.12 18.61 19.91
CA TRP A 93 17.84 17.98 20.20
C TRP A 93 17.36 17.13 19.02
N CYS A 94 16.71 15.98 19.29
CA CYS A 94 16.06 15.21 18.23
C CYS A 94 14.91 16.01 17.59
N GLN A 95 14.79 15.91 16.27
CA GLN A 95 13.69 16.50 15.53
C GLN A 95 12.32 15.87 15.93
N PRO A 96 11.22 16.61 15.73
CA PRO A 96 9.87 16.08 15.91
C PRO A 96 9.58 14.93 14.94
N CYS A 97 8.73 14.00 15.36
CA CYS A 97 8.40 12.80 14.59
C CYS A 97 7.54 13.09 13.37
N MET A 98 6.81 14.21 13.32
CA MET A 98 5.87 14.53 12.23
C MET A 98 6.50 14.42 10.84
N GLU A 99 7.67 15.02 10.61
CA GLU A 99 8.30 15.02 9.27
C GLU A 99 8.72 13.60 8.87
N ASN A 100 9.37 12.86 9.77
CA ASN A 100 9.81 11.48 9.50
C ASN A 100 8.62 10.53 9.26
N LEU A 101 7.53 10.70 10.02
CA LEU A 101 6.30 9.93 9.84
C LEU A 101 5.64 10.26 8.51
N LYS A 102 5.51 11.55 8.18
CA LYS A 102 4.93 12.02 6.92
C LYS A 102 5.69 11.48 5.72
N GLU A 103 7.01 11.59 5.72
CA GLU A 103 7.87 11.07 4.64
C GLU A 103 7.73 9.54 4.50
N THR A 104 7.65 8.83 5.63
CA THR A 104 7.47 7.37 5.61
C THR A 104 6.11 6.98 5.06
N ILE A 105 5.04 7.68 5.44
CA ILE A 105 3.68 7.45 4.93
C ILE A 105 3.63 7.74 3.43
N ASP A 106 4.23 8.85 2.97
CA ASP A 106 4.33 9.20 1.55
C ASP A 106 5.05 8.10 0.75
N SER A 107 6.21 7.68 1.25
CA SER A 107 7.00 6.62 0.63
C SER A 107 6.25 5.29 0.59
N ALA A 108 5.56 4.93 1.67
CA ALA A 108 4.76 3.72 1.75
C ALA A 108 3.58 3.75 0.78
N PHE A 109 2.86 4.86 0.67
CA PHE A 109 1.74 4.99 -0.27
C PHE A 109 2.20 4.96 -1.73
N LYS A 110 3.31 5.61 -2.06
CA LYS A 110 3.90 5.55 -3.41
C LYS A 110 4.32 4.13 -3.77
N LEU A 111 4.96 3.42 -2.83
CA LEU A 111 5.38 2.04 -3.02
C LEU A 111 4.18 1.08 -3.15
N CYS A 112 3.23 1.14 -2.23
CA CYS A 112 2.02 0.30 -2.25
C CYS A 112 1.16 0.58 -3.50
N GLY A 113 1.00 1.85 -3.87
CA GLY A 113 0.28 2.23 -5.08
C GLY A 113 0.99 1.78 -6.35
N GLY A 114 2.32 1.90 -6.41
CA GLY A 114 3.11 1.37 -7.53
C GLY A 114 3.00 -0.15 -7.68
N ILE A 115 3.13 -0.89 -6.57
CA ILE A 115 2.99 -2.35 -6.54
C ILE A 115 1.56 -2.76 -6.95
N GLY A 116 0.54 -2.10 -6.41
CA GLY A 116 -0.86 -2.37 -6.73
C GLY A 116 -1.19 -2.12 -8.20
N LEU A 117 -0.64 -1.05 -8.80
CA LEU A 117 -0.77 -0.79 -10.24
C LEU A 117 -0.07 -1.85 -11.09
N PHE A 118 1.13 -2.29 -10.68
CA PHE A 118 1.86 -3.37 -11.37
C PHE A 118 1.05 -4.67 -11.39
N PHE A 119 0.53 -5.10 -10.24
CA PHE A 119 -0.31 -6.30 -10.17
C PHE A 119 -1.61 -6.13 -10.97
N SER A 120 -2.28 -4.98 -10.88
CA SER A 120 -3.48 -4.70 -11.67
C SER A 120 -3.24 -4.83 -13.18
N PHE A 121 -2.08 -4.37 -13.66
CA PHE A 121 -1.70 -4.54 -15.07
C PHE A 121 -1.52 -6.02 -15.43
N THR A 122 -0.85 -6.81 -14.58
CA THR A 122 -0.71 -8.25 -14.81
C THR A 122 -2.05 -9.01 -14.76
N GLU A 123 -2.99 -8.56 -13.92
CA GLU A 123 -4.34 -9.13 -13.84
C GLU A 123 -5.16 -8.88 -15.12
N LEU A 124 -4.98 -7.75 -15.79
CA LEU A 124 -5.58 -7.52 -17.10
C LEU A 124 -5.12 -8.56 -18.14
N PHE A 125 -3.83 -8.89 -18.15
CA PHE A 125 -3.32 -9.98 -19.00
C PHE A 125 -3.88 -11.34 -18.57
N ALA A 126 -4.01 -11.60 -17.27
CA ALA A 126 -4.58 -12.84 -16.78
C ALA A 126 -6.05 -13.01 -17.20
N VAL A 127 -6.86 -11.96 -17.10
CA VAL A 127 -8.26 -11.96 -17.56
C VAL A 127 -8.33 -12.13 -19.07
N TRP A 128 -7.45 -11.47 -19.84
CA TRP A 128 -7.37 -11.64 -21.29
C TRP A 128 -7.00 -13.08 -21.68
N LEU A 129 -5.99 -13.67 -21.04
CA LEU A 129 -5.57 -15.05 -21.25
C LEU A 129 -6.67 -16.05 -20.86
N ALA A 130 -7.32 -15.86 -19.71
CA ALA A 130 -8.42 -16.70 -19.26
C ALA A 130 -9.61 -16.66 -20.24
N ARG A 131 -9.93 -15.47 -20.77
CA ARG A 131 -10.96 -15.31 -21.80
C ARG A 131 -10.57 -16.04 -23.09
N ARG A 132 -9.32 -15.90 -23.54
CA ARG A 132 -8.80 -16.61 -24.72
C ARG A 132 -8.85 -18.13 -24.51
N TYR A 133 -8.40 -18.62 -23.35
CA TYR A 133 -8.41 -20.03 -22.99
C TYR A 133 -9.84 -20.61 -22.97
N ARG A 134 -10.81 -19.89 -22.40
CA ARG A 134 -12.22 -20.32 -22.43
C ARG A 134 -12.82 -20.34 -23.83
N ASN A 135 -12.40 -19.42 -24.70
CA ASN A 135 -12.85 -19.36 -26.08
C ASN A 135 -12.09 -20.33 -27.00
N GLN A 136 -11.20 -21.19 -26.47
CA GLN A 136 -10.63 -22.28 -27.26
C GLN A 136 -11.67 -23.37 -27.47
N PRO A 137 -11.80 -23.90 -28.69
CA PRO A 137 -12.67 -25.03 -28.98
C PRO A 137 -12.21 -26.26 -28.18
N ASP A 138 -13.17 -27.09 -27.76
CA ASP A 138 -12.90 -28.31 -27.01
C ASP A 138 -12.05 -29.26 -27.88
N PRO A 139 -10.83 -29.64 -27.47
CA PRO A 139 -9.95 -30.47 -28.29
C PRO A 139 -10.50 -31.88 -28.52
N ASN A 140 -11.48 -32.33 -27.72
CA ASN A 140 -12.14 -33.62 -27.89
C ASN A 140 -13.43 -33.54 -28.72
N TYR A 141 -13.85 -32.34 -29.10
CA TYR A 141 -14.97 -32.15 -30.01
C TYR A 141 -14.46 -32.26 -31.46
N ILE A 142 -14.64 -33.44 -32.06
CA ILE A 142 -14.47 -33.63 -33.51
C ILE A 142 -15.49 -32.73 -34.17
N GLU A 143 -15.05 -31.67 -34.86
CA GLU A 143 -15.96 -30.87 -35.68
C GLU A 143 -16.68 -31.82 -36.64
N PRO A 144 -18.01 -31.82 -36.72
CA PRO A 144 -18.71 -32.50 -37.79
C PRO A 144 -18.38 -31.76 -39.08
N HIS A 145 -17.25 -32.08 -39.69
CA HIS A 145 -17.01 -31.77 -41.09
C HIS A 145 -18.13 -32.50 -41.84
N ALA A 146 -19.04 -31.73 -42.45
CA ALA A 146 -19.90 -32.25 -43.48
C ALA A 146 -18.97 -32.74 -44.60
N ILE A 147 -18.63 -34.03 -44.56
CA ILE A 147 -17.98 -34.72 -45.66
C ILE A 147 -19.04 -34.77 -46.75
N PHE A 148 -19.07 -33.74 -47.61
CA PHE A 148 -19.83 -33.81 -48.84
C PHE A 148 -19.16 -34.86 -49.72
N PRO A 149 -19.77 -36.03 -49.96
CA PRO A 149 -19.20 -36.96 -50.90
C PRO A 149 -19.23 -36.28 -52.27
N ARG A 150 -18.06 -35.94 -52.82
CA ARG A 150 -17.90 -35.72 -54.27
C ARG A 150 -18.08 -37.08 -54.96
N LYS A 151 -19.29 -37.64 -54.96
CA LYS A 151 -19.63 -38.69 -55.91
C LYS A 151 -20.09 -38.00 -57.18
N ASN A 152 -19.18 -38.05 -58.15
CA ASN A 152 -19.37 -37.83 -59.57
C ASN A 152 -20.84 -37.88 -60.00
N TYR A 153 -21.39 -36.72 -60.33
CA TYR A 153 -22.56 -36.63 -61.19
C TYR A 153 -22.09 -37.02 -62.59
N LEU A 154 -22.24 -38.30 -62.95
CA LEU A 154 -22.28 -38.71 -64.34
C LEU A 154 -23.73 -38.49 -64.80
N TYR A 155 -23.86 -37.66 -65.83
CA TYR A 155 -25.11 -37.26 -66.48
C TYR A 155 -26.02 -38.44 -66.85
#